data_AF-A0A411DN35-F1
#
_entry.id   AF-A0A411DN35-F1
#
_cell.length_a   1.000
_cell.length_b   1.000
_cell.length_c   1.000
_cell.angle_alpha   90.00
_cell.angle_beta   90.00
_cell.angle_gamma   90.00
#
_symmetry.space_group_name_H-M   'P 1'
#
loop_
_entity.id
_entity.type
_entity.pdbx_description
1 polymer ?
#
loop_
_entity_poly.entity_id
_entity_poly.type
_entity_poly.pdbx_seq_one_letter_code
_entity_poly.pdbx_strand_id
1 'polypeptide(L)'
;MNASLAGAVLSPLGHAGFFYVGEIYKAVYHTDSASHPYLLEMGRGFMKMLNIAWGTAIGVLAVGWISFAVCILFNKTLLPGWMALLTPFALTLFIIPIKNLLPLPFSGWVGGAIFNIAYLTFFSSLLFFFRKKLLNRI
;
A
#
# COMPACT_ATOMS: atom_id res chain seq x y z
N MET A 1 13.64 13.14 -2.64
CA MET A 1 14.02 11.72 -2.56
C MET A 1 13.76 11.07 -1.19
N ASN A 2 13.21 11.79 -0.18
CA ASN A 2 13.23 11.30 1.21
C ASN A 2 11.90 10.73 1.74
N ALA A 3 10.74 11.12 1.18
CA ALA A 3 9.43 10.65 1.66
C ALA A 3 9.13 9.18 1.32
N SER A 4 9.54 8.72 0.13
CA SER A 4 9.33 7.34 -0.33
C SER A 4 10.19 6.32 0.43
N LEU A 5 11.43 6.68 0.77
CA LEU A 5 12.32 5.88 1.61
C LEU A 5 11.80 5.77 3.04
N ALA A 6 11.32 6.88 3.63
CA ALA A 6 10.69 6.84 4.95
C ALA A 6 9.45 5.93 5.00
N GLY A 7 8.61 5.96 3.96
CA GLY A 7 7.49 5.02 3.82
C GLY A 7 7.92 3.57 3.71
N ALA A 8 9.01 3.28 2.99
CA ALA A 8 9.55 1.92 2.87
C ALA A 8 10.10 1.38 4.21
N VAL A 9 10.75 2.23 5.01
CA VAL A 9 11.26 1.87 6.35
C VAL A 9 10.13 1.53 7.33
N LEU A 10 8.95 2.15 7.18
CA LEU A 10 7.79 1.89 8.03
C LEU A 10 6.95 0.67 7.59
N SER A 11 7.17 0.15 6.38
CA SER A 11 6.38 -0.93 5.77
C SER A 11 6.46 -2.31 6.46
N PRO A 12 7.61 -2.76 7.01
CA PRO A 12 7.71 -4.05 7.71
C PRO A 12 6.80 -4.15 8.94
N LEU A 13 6.55 -3.00 9.60
CA LEU A 13 5.70 -2.90 10.79
C LEU A 13 4.22 -3.16 10.45
N GLY A 14 3.78 -2.79 9.25
CA GLY A 14 2.45 -3.11 8.76
C GLY A 14 2.23 -4.61 8.66
N HIS A 15 3.11 -5.32 7.95
CA HIS A 15 3.00 -6.77 7.72
C HIS A 15 3.08 -7.58 9.02
N ALA A 16 4.00 -7.23 9.92
CA ALA A 16 4.08 -7.85 11.23
C ALA A 16 2.82 -7.58 12.07
N GLY A 17 2.32 -6.34 12.08
CA GLY A 17 1.12 -5.98 12.84
C GLY A 17 -0.15 -6.68 12.35
N PHE A 18 -0.35 -6.80 11.03
CA PHE A 18 -1.50 -7.52 10.47
C PHE A 18 -1.50 -9.01 10.85
N PHE A 19 -0.33 -9.66 10.88
CA PHE A 19 -0.22 -11.05 11.29
C PHE A 19 -0.64 -11.26 12.75
N TYR A 20 -0.06 -10.49 13.68
CA TYR A 20 -0.37 -10.63 15.11
C TYR A 20 -1.83 -10.33 15.43
N VAL A 21 -2.41 -9.31 14.79
CA VAL A 21 -3.85 -9.02 14.93
C VAL A 21 -4.70 -10.22 14.49
N GLY A 22 -4.38 -10.81 13.33
CA GLY A 22 -5.09 -11.98 12.81
C GLY A 22 -5.03 -13.17 13.76
N GLU A 23 -3.85 -13.47 14.30
CA GLU A 23 -3.66 -14.57 15.25
C GLU A 23 -4.39 -14.33 16.58
N ILE A 24 -4.42 -13.10 17.11
CA ILE A 24 -5.18 -12.76 18.33
C ILE A 24 -6.68 -13.00 18.11
N TYR A 25 -7.24 -12.56 16.98
CA TYR A 25 -8.66 -12.80 16.69
C TYR A 25 -8.97 -14.27 16.42
N LYS A 26 -8.05 -15.03 15.81
CA LYS A 26 -8.20 -16.49 15.69
C LYS A 26 -8.21 -17.17 17.07
N ALA A 27 -7.38 -16.73 18.01
CA ALA A 27 -7.32 -17.31 19.35
C ALA A 27 -8.66 -17.24 20.10
N VAL A 28 -9.50 -16.24 19.80
CA VAL A 28 -10.86 -16.15 20.36
C VAL A 28 -11.70 -17.38 20.03
N TYR A 29 -11.55 -17.97 18.84
CA TYR A 29 -12.28 -19.19 18.46
C TYR A 29 -11.78 -20.47 19.16
N HIS A 30 -10.64 -20.39 19.84
CA HIS A 30 -9.96 -21.54 20.45
C HIS A 30 -9.72 -21.38 21.96
N THR A 31 -10.34 -20.38 22.60
CA THR A 31 -10.19 -20.11 24.04
C THR A 31 -11.54 -20.00 24.73
N ASP A 32 -11.54 -20.17 26.06
CA ASP A 32 -12.73 -20.05 26.88
C ASP A 32 -13.32 -18.64 26.83
N SER A 33 -14.65 -18.54 26.96
CA SER A 33 -15.38 -17.27 26.91
C SER A 33 -14.93 -16.26 27.96
N ALA A 34 -14.40 -16.72 29.08
CA ALA A 34 -13.80 -15.86 30.11
C ALA A 34 -12.57 -15.08 29.62
N SER A 35 -11.84 -15.60 28.63
CA SER A 35 -10.64 -14.96 28.06
C SER A 35 -10.94 -14.03 26.89
N HIS A 36 -12.14 -14.13 26.29
CA HIS A 36 -12.51 -13.34 25.10
C HIS A 36 -12.42 -11.82 25.30
N PRO A 37 -12.89 -11.23 26.42
CA PRO A 37 -12.83 -9.78 26.60
C PRO A 37 -11.39 -9.25 26.53
N TYR A 38 -10.46 -9.96 27.16
CA TYR A 38 -9.03 -9.60 27.17
C TYR A 38 -8.41 -9.72 25.78
N LEU A 39 -8.68 -10.81 25.05
CA LEU A 39 -8.17 -11.00 23.69
C LEU A 39 -8.70 -9.95 22.71
N LEU A 40 -9.99 -9.59 22.82
CA LEU A 40 -10.60 -8.54 22.00
C LEU A 40 -10.05 -7.14 22.34
N GLU A 41 -9.76 -6.87 23.61
CA GLU A 41 -9.09 -5.63 24.02
C GLU A 41 -7.65 -5.56 23.50
N MET A 42 -6.90 -6.66 23.60
CA MET A 42 -5.56 -6.77 23.06
C MET A 42 -5.54 -6.55 21.54
N GLY A 43 -6.44 -7.21 20.81
CA GLY A 43 -6.61 -7.02 19.37
C GLY A 43 -6.93 -5.58 18.99
N ARG A 44 -7.78 -4.89 19.76
CA ARG A 44 -8.07 -3.46 19.58
C ARG A 44 -6.84 -2.59 19.83
N GLY A 45 -6.03 -2.89 20.84
CA GLY A 45 -4.78 -2.19 21.13
C GLY A 45 -3.78 -2.30 19.97
N PHE A 46 -3.57 -3.52 19.45
CA PHE A 46 -2.72 -3.75 18.29
C PHE A 46 -3.27 -3.07 17.03
N MET A 47 -4.57 -3.13 16.78
CA MET A 47 -5.21 -2.41 15.66
C MET A 47 -5.02 -0.90 15.77
N LYS A 48 -5.08 -0.32 16.97
CA LYS A 48 -4.81 1.11 17.19
C LYS A 48 -3.37 1.46 16.84
N MET A 49 -2.40 0.68 17.33
CA MET A 49 -0.98 0.88 17.02
C MET A 49 -0.72 0.73 15.51
N LEU A 50 -1.30 -0.30 14.90
CA LEU A 50 -1.20 -0.55 13.46
C LEU A 50 -1.78 0.62 12.67
N ASN A 51 -2.98 1.10 13.00
CA ASN A 51 -3.59 2.25 12.32
C ASN A 51 -2.74 3.52 12.42
N ILE A 52 -2.09 3.77 13.55
CA ILE A 52 -1.19 4.92 13.70
C ILE A 52 0.06 4.72 12.83
N ALA A 53 0.82 3.64 13.04
CA ALA A 53 2.08 3.43 12.35
C ALA A 53 1.91 3.26 10.83
N TRP A 54 0.96 2.41 10.43
CA TRP A 54 0.64 2.13 9.03
C TRP A 54 -0.04 3.32 8.35
N GLY A 55 -0.97 3.99 9.04
CA GLY A 55 -1.63 5.18 8.53
C GLY A 55 -0.64 6.32 8.27
N THR A 56 0.30 6.56 9.19
CA THR A 56 1.38 7.53 8.99
C THR A 56 2.28 7.13 7.82
N ALA A 57 2.66 5.86 7.71
CA ALA A 57 3.45 5.36 6.59
C ALA A 57 2.77 5.59 5.23
N ILE A 58 1.48 5.22 5.12
CA ILE A 58 0.66 5.47 3.93
C ILE A 58 0.58 6.97 3.64
N GLY A 59 0.37 7.81 4.66
CA GLY A 59 0.27 9.25 4.50
C GLY A 59 1.54 9.87 3.90
N VAL A 60 2.70 9.56 4.47
CA VAL A 60 4.01 10.04 3.97
C VAL A 60 4.26 9.52 2.56
N LEU A 61 3.94 8.25 2.30
CA LEU A 61 4.06 7.64 0.99
C LEU A 61 3.15 8.32 -0.05
N ALA A 62 1.90 8.62 0.32
CA ALA A 62 0.94 9.31 -0.54
C ALA A 62 1.45 10.71 -0.91
N VAL A 63 1.96 11.49 0.05
CA VAL A 63 2.57 12.80 -0.22
C VAL A 63 3.74 12.68 -1.20
N GLY A 64 4.59 11.66 -1.03
CA GLY A 64 5.70 11.38 -1.94
C GLY A 64 5.22 11.11 -3.38
N TRP A 65 4.21 10.26 -3.54
CA TRP A 65 3.67 9.92 -4.85
C TRP A 65 2.87 11.04 -5.52
N ILE A 66 2.10 11.81 -4.75
CA ILE A 66 1.40 13.00 -5.26
C ILE A 66 2.40 14.02 -5.76
N SER A 67 3.43 14.32 -4.95
CA SER A 67 4.49 15.25 -5.33
C SER A 67 5.20 14.79 -6.61
N PHE A 68 5.46 13.49 -6.73
CA PHE A 68 6.03 12.91 -7.94
C PHE A 68 5.10 13.02 -9.16
N ALA A 69 3.81 12.73 -9.01
CA ALA A 69 2.81 12.90 -10.07
C ALA A 69 2.74 14.35 -10.56
N VAL A 70 2.76 15.31 -9.62
CA VAL A 70 2.83 16.75 -9.93
C VAL A 70 4.09 17.09 -10.71
N CYS A 71 5.26 16.58 -10.31
CA CYS A 71 6.51 16.77 -11.09
C CYS A 71 6.41 16.20 -12.52
N ILE A 72 5.73 15.07 -12.72
CA ILE A 72 5.48 14.51 -14.07
C ILE A 72 4.63 15.48 -14.89
N LEU A 73 3.51 15.97 -14.34
CA LEU A 73 2.61 16.89 -15.04
C LEU A 73 3.27 18.21 -15.43
N PHE A 74 4.17 18.73 -14.59
CA PHE A 74 4.95 19.94 -14.87
C PHE A 74 6.20 19.69 -15.75
N ASN A 75 6.35 18.51 -16.35
CA ASN A 75 7.49 18.12 -17.17
C ASN A 75 8.85 18.30 -16.45
N LYS A 76 8.86 18.20 -15.11
CA LYS A 76 10.08 18.24 -14.28
C LYS A 76 10.76 16.87 -14.19
N THR A 77 10.21 15.86 -14.87
CA THR A 77 10.76 14.51 -14.98
C THR A 77 10.95 14.12 -16.44
N LEU A 78 11.68 13.04 -16.71
CA LEU A 78 11.86 12.49 -18.06
C LEU A 78 10.62 11.71 -18.58
N LEU A 79 9.61 11.54 -17.73
CA LEU A 79 8.42 10.77 -18.04
C LEU A 79 7.38 11.66 -18.73
N PRO A 80 6.62 11.12 -19.69
CA PRO A 80 5.55 11.86 -20.34
C PRO A 80 4.39 12.11 -19.37
N GLY A 81 3.64 13.20 -19.59
CA GLY A 81 2.55 13.63 -18.70
C GLY A 81 1.51 12.56 -18.37
N TRP A 82 1.17 11.69 -19.33
CA TRP A 82 0.21 10.59 -19.12
C TRP A 82 0.66 9.57 -18.06
N MET A 83 1.97 9.47 -17.79
CA MET A 83 2.53 8.60 -16.78
C MET A 83 2.11 9.00 -15.36
N ALA A 84 1.67 10.24 -15.16
CA ALA A 84 1.10 10.69 -13.89
C ALA A 84 -0.12 9.83 -13.47
N LEU A 85 -0.91 9.35 -14.43
CA LEU A 85 -2.07 8.48 -14.19
C LEU A 85 -1.69 7.06 -13.79
N LEU A 86 -0.49 6.61 -14.17
CA LEU A 86 0.03 5.29 -13.77
C LEU A 86 0.87 5.35 -12.50
N THR A 87 0.97 6.49 -11.83
CA THR A 87 1.63 6.55 -10.52
C THR A 87 0.89 5.66 -9.52
N PRO A 88 1.61 5.02 -8.58
CA PRO A 88 1.00 4.17 -7.56
C PRO A 88 -0.16 4.83 -6.79
N PHE A 89 -0.10 6.14 -6.56
CA PHE A 89 -1.22 6.88 -5.94
C PHE A 89 -2.47 6.89 -6.83
N ALA A 90 -2.35 7.31 -8.10
CA ALA A 90 -3.46 7.34 -9.04
C ALA A 90 -4.04 5.93 -9.28
N LEU A 91 -3.17 4.93 -9.48
CA LEU A 91 -3.58 3.54 -9.64
C LEU A 91 -4.33 3.01 -8.41
N THR A 92 -3.89 3.35 -7.20
CA THR A 92 -4.60 2.97 -5.97
C THR A 92 -6.02 3.53 -5.95
N LEU A 93 -6.22 4.78 -6.39
CA LEU A 93 -7.56 5.39 -6.49
C LEU A 93 -8.47 4.68 -7.50
N PHE A 94 -7.90 4.09 -8.57
CA PHE A 94 -8.67 3.29 -9.53
C PHE A 94 -8.92 1.85 -9.03
N ILE A 95 -7.98 1.24 -8.32
CA ILE A 95 -8.10 -0.15 -7.84
C ILE A 95 -9.14 -0.26 -6.72
N ILE A 96 -9.28 0.75 -5.86
CA ILE A 96 -10.26 0.75 -4.75
C ILE A 96 -11.71 0.53 -5.23
N PRO A 97 -12.26 1.30 -6.19
CA PRO A 97 -13.62 1.07 -6.67
C PRO A 97 -13.75 -0.27 -7.41
N ILE A 98 -12.72 -0.70 -8.15
CA ILE A 98 -12.71 -2.01 -8.83
C ILE A 98 -12.82 -3.15 -7.80
N LYS A 99 -12.07 -3.07 -6.70
CA LYS A 99 -12.12 -4.04 -5.61
C LYS A 99 -13.55 -4.19 -5.05
N ASN A 100 -14.30 -3.10 -4.93
CA ASN A 100 -15.66 -3.13 -4.38
C ASN A 100 -16.68 -3.76 -5.33
N LEU A 101 -16.36 -3.89 -6.62
CA LEU A 101 -17.20 -4.56 -7.60
C LEU A 101 -16.96 -6.08 -7.64
N LEU A 102 -15.82 -6.55 -7.11
CA LEU A 102 -15.46 -7.96 -7.16
C LEU A 102 -16.21 -8.78 -6.10
N PRO A 103 -16.64 -10.02 -6.42
CA PRO A 103 -17.17 -10.93 -5.42
C PRO A 103 -16.08 -11.41 -4.45
N LEU A 104 -16.49 -11.87 -3.26
CA LEU A 104 -15.61 -12.61 -2.36
C LEU A 104 -15.26 -13.97 -3.01
N PRO A 105 -14.02 -14.47 -2.91
CA PRO A 105 -12.88 -13.95 -2.13
C PRO A 105 -12.00 -12.94 -2.88
N PHE A 106 -12.23 -12.70 -4.17
CA PHE A 106 -11.37 -11.87 -5.03
C PHE A 106 -11.24 -10.43 -4.52
N SER A 107 -12.32 -9.85 -3.99
CA SER A 107 -12.27 -8.52 -3.34
C SER A 107 -11.26 -8.48 -2.17
N GLY A 108 -11.17 -9.56 -1.38
CA GLY A 108 -10.21 -9.68 -0.28
C GLY A 108 -8.77 -9.77 -0.79
N TRP A 109 -8.52 -10.56 -1.83
CA TRP A 109 -7.19 -10.71 -2.44
C TRP A 109 -6.69 -9.41 -3.05
N VAL A 110 -7.52 -8.74 -3.85
CA VAL A 110 -7.20 -7.43 -4.42
C VAL A 110 -7.00 -6.40 -3.31
N GLY A 111 -7.83 -6.45 -2.26
CA GLY A 111 -7.71 -5.59 -1.08
C GLY A 111 -6.37 -5.69 -0.36
N GLY A 112 -5.84 -6.90 -0.18
CA GLY A 112 -4.52 -7.11 0.44
C GLY A 112 -3.35 -6.73 -0.47
N ALA A 113 -3.57 -6.70 -1.80
CA ALA A 113 -2.52 -6.49 -2.79
C ALA A 113 -2.57 -5.12 -3.49
N ILE A 114 -3.46 -4.19 -3.12
CA ILE A 114 -3.69 -2.91 -3.83
C ILE A 114 -2.37 -2.18 -4.13
N PHE A 115 -1.56 -1.95 -3.10
CA PHE A 115 -0.29 -1.23 -3.27
C PHE A 115 0.68 -2.03 -4.13
N ASN A 116 0.79 -3.34 -3.94
CA ASN A 116 1.68 -4.20 -4.72
C ASN A 116 1.30 -4.19 -6.21
N ILE A 117 0.00 -4.26 -6.53
CA ILE A 117 -0.51 -4.19 -7.90
C ILE A 117 -0.18 -2.82 -8.51
N ALA A 118 -0.39 -1.74 -7.76
CA ALA A 118 -0.09 -0.39 -8.20
C ALA A 118 1.41 -0.19 -8.49
N TYR A 119 2.28 -0.64 -7.58
CA TYR A 119 3.74 -0.60 -7.76
C TYR A 119 4.20 -1.45 -8.95
N LEU A 120 3.73 -2.69 -9.01
CA LEU A 120 4.09 -3.62 -10.09
C LEU A 120 3.71 -3.04 -11.45
N THR A 121 2.50 -2.47 -11.56
CA THR A 121 2.01 -1.84 -12.79
C THR A 121 2.88 -0.66 -13.19
N PHE A 122 3.18 0.24 -12.24
CA PHE A 122 4.03 1.40 -12.49
C PHE A 122 5.44 0.98 -12.93
N PHE A 123 6.12 0.12 -12.16
CA PHE A 123 7.49 -0.29 -12.50
C PHE A 123 7.56 -1.13 -13.79
N SER A 124 6.55 -1.96 -14.05
CA SER A 124 6.44 -2.69 -15.32
C SER A 124 6.29 -1.71 -16.48
N SER A 125 5.45 -0.67 -16.34
CA SER A 125 5.30 0.35 -17.38
C SER A 125 6.62 1.08 -17.67
N LEU A 126 7.41 1.40 -16.64
CA LEU A 126 8.74 1.96 -16.80
C LEU A 126 9.67 1.00 -17.55
N LEU A 127 9.67 -0.27 -17.16
CA LEU A 127 10.51 -1.30 -17.75
C LEU A 127 10.16 -1.54 -19.22
N PHE A 128 8.89 -1.60 -19.60
CA PHE A 128 8.50 -1.91 -20.98
C PHE A 128 8.57 -0.69 -21.91
N PHE A 129 8.08 0.47 -21.47
CA PHE A 129 8.01 1.65 -22.33
C PHE A 129 9.30 2.47 -22.37
N PHE A 130 10.13 2.41 -21.31
CA PHE A 130 11.31 3.28 -21.18
C PHE A 130 12.64 2.52 -21.12
N ARG A 131 12.65 1.19 -21.30
CA ARG A 131 13.87 0.34 -21.30
C ARG A 131 15.03 0.94 -22.11
N LYS A 132 14.74 1.33 -23.36
CA LYS A 132 15.74 1.81 -24.32
C LYS A 132 16.23 3.22 -24.01
N LYS A 133 15.37 4.08 -23.45
CA LYS A 133 15.72 5.44 -23.03
C LYS A 133 16.62 5.46 -21.78
N LEU A 134 16.48 4.45 -20.92
CA LEU A 134 17.31 4.27 -19.71
C LEU A 134 18.71 3.72 -20.05
N LEU A 135 18.80 2.76 -20.97
CA LEU A 135 20.09 2.14 -21.35
C LEU A 135 20.97 3.04 -22.21
N ASN A 136 20.40 3.92 -23.05
CA ASN A 136 21.18 4.81 -23.93
C ASN A 136 21.80 6.04 -23.21
N ARG A 137 21.77 6.09 -21.88
CA ARG A 137 22.28 7.21 -21.07
C ARG A 137 23.21 6.79 -19.93
N ILE A 138 23.52 5.49 -19.84
CA ILE A 138 24.63 4.95 -19.03
C ILE A 138 25.80 4.77 -19.98
#